data_AF-A0A699XBP9-F1
#
_entry.id   AF-A0A699XBP9-F1
#
_cell.length_a   1.000
_cell.length_b   1.000
_cell.length_c   1.000
_cell.angle_alpha   90.00
_cell.angle_beta   90.00
_cell.angle_gamma   90.00
#
_symmetry.space_group_name_H-M   'P 1'
#
loop_
_entity.id
_entity.type
_entity.pdbx_description
1 polymer ?
#
loop_
_entity_poly.entity_id
_entity_poly.type
_entity_poly.pdbx_seq_one_letter_code
_entity_poly.pdbx_strand_id
1 'polypeptide(L)'
;MGRWFPKGSSFELTAFSDVDHAGCIDSRKSTSGGIQFLCDKLVSWVSKKQNCTAMSSADAEYVTLFVSCAQVMWMRTQLQDYGFIHNKIRLYCDSQSA
;
A
#
# COMPACT_ATOMS: atom_id res chain seq x y z
N MET A 1 17.62 6.27 -15.94
CA MET A 1 18.50 5.79 -14.86
C MET A 1 18.04 4.40 -14.44
N GLY A 2 18.92 3.39 -14.49
CA GLY A 2 18.58 2.02 -14.10
C GLY A 2 18.92 1.74 -12.64
N ARG A 3 18.00 1.11 -11.90
CA ARG A 3 18.26 0.60 -10.55
C ARG A 3 18.88 -0.80 -10.69
N TRP A 4 20.09 -0.98 -10.17
CA TRP A 4 20.79 -2.27 -10.17
C TRP A 4 20.40 -3.04 -8.91
N PHE A 5 19.85 -4.25 -9.09
CA PHE A 5 19.58 -5.18 -8.00
C PHE A 5 20.61 -6.31 -8.04
N PRO A 6 21.21 -6.69 -6.91
CA PRO A 6 22.16 -7.79 -6.86
C PRO A 6 21.47 -9.10 -7.27
N LYS A 7 22.14 -9.86 -8.15
CA LYS A 7 21.64 -11.14 -8.66
C LYS A 7 21.55 -12.14 -7.49
N GLY A 8 20.33 -12.41 -7.02
CA GLY A 8 20.08 -13.34 -5.90
C GLY A 8 19.38 -12.73 -4.69
N SER A 9 19.09 -11.42 -4.65
CA SER A 9 18.16 -10.90 -3.64
C SER A 9 16.76 -11.44 -3.91
N SER A 10 16.12 -12.06 -2.91
CA SER A 10 14.70 -12.35 -2.98
C SER A 10 13.94 -11.04 -3.22
N PHE A 11 13.28 -10.92 -4.37
CA PHE A 11 12.47 -9.76 -4.75
C PHE A 11 11.18 -9.66 -3.91
N GLU A 12 11.31 -9.63 -2.60
CA GLU A 12 10.17 -9.63 -1.68
C GLU A 12 9.48 -8.27 -1.74
N LEU A 13 8.27 -8.24 -2.30
CA LEU A 13 7.41 -7.07 -2.25
C LEU A 13 6.69 -7.06 -0.90
N THR A 14 6.92 -6.01 -0.12
CA THR A 14 6.25 -5.77 1.15
C THR A 14 5.51 -4.46 1.08
N ALA A 15 4.21 -4.47 1.37
CA ALA A 15 3.39 -3.27 1.42
C ALA A 15 2.87 -3.07 2.84
N PHE A 16 2.92 -1.84 3.31
CA PHE A 16 2.30 -1.37 4.55
C PHE A 16 1.15 -0.44 4.18
N SER A 17 0.05 -0.55 4.91
CA SER A 17 -1.11 0.31 4.77
C SER A 17 -1.51 0.83 6.14
N ASP A 18 -1.83 2.11 6.20
CA ASP A 18 -2.26 2.82 7.40
C ASP A 18 -3.48 3.68 7.07
N VAL A 19 -4.40 3.82 8.02
CA VAL A 19 -5.56 4.71 7.87
C VAL A 19 -5.82 5.46 9.17
N ASP A 20 -5.74 6.77 9.08
CA ASP A 20 -6.15 7.66 10.16
C ASP A 20 -7.59 8.13 9.90
N HIS A 21 -8.52 7.61 10.70
CA HIS A 21 -9.91 8.03 10.70
C HIS A 21 -10.14 9.17 11.70
N ALA A 22 -10.75 10.27 11.24
CA ALA A 22 -11.09 11.46 12.04
C ALA A 22 -9.93 12.34 12.53
N GLY A 23 -8.69 12.16 12.06
CA GLY A 23 -7.58 13.08 12.34
C GLY A 23 -7.78 14.54 11.87
N CYS A 24 -8.76 14.82 11.01
CA CYS A 24 -9.09 16.17 10.52
C CYS A 24 -10.46 16.64 11.03
N ILE A 25 -10.46 17.38 12.16
CA ILE A 25 -11.65 17.98 12.81
C ILE A 25 -12.50 18.79 11.82
N ASP A 26 -11.88 19.49 10.88
CA ASP A 26 -12.58 20.38 9.94
C ASP A 26 -13.31 19.67 8.80
N SER A 27 -12.92 18.44 8.44
CA SER A 27 -13.48 17.78 7.24
C SER A 27 -14.08 16.39 7.49
N ARG A 28 -13.83 15.77 8.66
CA ARG A 28 -14.20 14.37 8.95
C ARG A 28 -13.74 13.36 7.89
N LYS A 29 -12.77 13.71 7.04
CA LYS A 29 -12.24 12.82 6.00
C LYS A 29 -11.05 12.06 6.54
N SER A 30 -11.03 10.75 6.33
CA SER A 30 -9.90 9.89 6.68
C SER A 30 -8.70 10.14 5.77
N THR A 31 -7.50 9.93 6.29
CA THR A 31 -6.26 9.94 5.51
C THR A 31 -5.75 8.50 5.39
N SER A 32 -5.63 7.99 4.17
CA SER A 32 -5.04 6.67 3.92
C SER A 32 -3.58 6.84 3.50
N GLY A 33 -2.68 6.13 4.19
CA GLY A 33 -1.27 6.01 3.88
C GLY A 33 -0.92 4.61 3.38
N GLY A 34 0.07 4.53 2.50
CA GLY A 34 0.63 3.27 2.05
C GLY A 34 2.11 3.41 1.72
N ILE A 35 2.90 2.41 2.08
CA ILE A 35 4.35 2.40 1.87
C ILE A 35 4.71 1.05 1.25
N GLN A 36 5.40 1.04 0.12
CA GLN A 36 5.78 -0.19 -0.58
C GLN A 36 7.29 -0.32 -0.72
N PHE A 37 7.79 -1.44 -0.21
CA PHE A 37 9.18 -1.86 -0.26
C PHE A 37 9.35 -2.99 -1.27
N LEU A 38 10.41 -2.88 -2.06
CA LEU A 38 10.91 -3.98 -2.87
C LEU A 38 12.25 -4.40 -2.28
N CYS A 39 12.32 -5.62 -1.76
CA CYS A 39 13.36 -6.04 -0.82
C CYS A 39 13.40 -5.04 0.36
N ASP A 40 14.57 -4.46 0.64
CA ASP A 40 14.75 -3.47 1.71
C ASP A 40 14.72 -2.02 1.22
N LYS A 41 14.26 -1.76 -0.01
CA LYS A 41 14.26 -0.42 -0.60
C LYS A 41 12.83 0.12 -0.75
N LEU A 42 12.60 1.33 -0.24
CA LEU A 42 11.35 2.05 -0.48
C LEU A 42 11.24 2.40 -1.98
N VAL A 43 10.21 1.88 -2.63
CA VAL A 43 9.99 2.10 -4.08
C VAL A 43 8.83 3.05 -4.33
N SER A 44 7.82 3.03 -3.46
CA SER A 44 6.64 3.87 -3.58
C SER A 44 6.07 4.20 -2.21
N TRP A 45 5.46 5.37 -2.11
CA TRP A 45 4.66 5.77 -0.97
C TRP A 45 3.44 6.53 -1.49
N VAL A 46 2.34 6.43 -0.77
CA VAL A 46 1.11 7.16 -1.04
C VAL A 46 0.60 7.72 0.27
N SER A 47 0.22 8.99 0.27
CA SER A 47 -0.58 9.59 1.32
C SER A 47 -1.73 10.31 0.63
N LYS A 48 -2.94 9.79 0.82
CA LYS A 48 -4.12 10.26 0.11
C LYS A 48 -5.23 10.54 1.12
N LYS A 49 -5.72 11.77 1.13
CA LYS A 49 -6.97 12.11 1.80
C LYS A 49 -8.11 11.40 1.08
N GLN A 50 -8.91 10.62 1.80
CA GLN A 50 -10.06 9.94 1.19
C GLN A 50 -11.04 10.98 0.65
N ASN A 51 -11.46 10.82 -0.60
CA ASN A 51 -12.39 11.74 -1.25
C ASN A 51 -13.80 11.61 -0.69
N CYS A 52 -14.17 10.40 -0.29
CA CYS A 52 -15.44 10.07 0.34
C CYS A 52 -15.30 10.23 1.87
N THR A 53 -16.25 10.91 2.49
CA THR A 53 -16.42 10.87 3.94
C THR A 53 -16.91 9.47 4.28
N ALA A 54 -16.02 8.61 4.78
CA ALA A 54 -16.41 7.30 5.29
C ALA A 54 -17.40 7.51 6.44
N MET A 55 -18.50 6.76 6.41
CA MET A 55 -19.56 6.87 7.41
C MET A 55 -19.20 6.14 8.71
N SER A 56 -18.16 5.29 8.66
CA SER A 56 -17.56 4.57 9.78
C SER A 56 -16.05 4.37 9.58
N SER A 57 -15.32 4.03 10.65
CA SER A 57 -13.91 3.64 10.57
C SER A 57 -13.71 2.36 9.75
N ALA A 58 -14.62 1.39 9.88
CA ALA A 58 -14.59 0.13 9.12
C ALA A 58 -14.70 0.36 7.61
N ASP A 59 -15.56 1.30 7.18
CA ASP A 59 -15.67 1.65 5.75
C ASP A 59 -14.38 2.32 5.25
N ALA A 60 -13.77 3.20 6.06
CA ALA A 60 -12.51 3.85 5.73
C ALA A 60 -11.36 2.84 5.59
N GLU A 61 -11.30 1.85 6.48
CA GLU A 61 -10.35 0.74 6.44
C GLU A 61 -10.54 -0.13 5.21
N TYR A 62 -11.78 -0.53 4.90
CA TYR A 62 -12.07 -1.34 3.72
C TYR A 62 -11.65 -0.64 2.43
N VAL A 63 -11.94 0.66 2.31
CA VAL A 63 -11.50 1.47 1.17
C VAL A 63 -9.98 1.54 1.10
N THR A 64 -9.30 1.71 2.23
CA THR A 64 -7.83 1.78 2.28
C THR A 64 -7.19 0.45 1.89
N LEU A 65 -7.71 -0.66 2.39
CA LEU A 65 -7.29 -2.02 2.02
C LEU A 65 -7.49 -2.27 0.52
N PHE A 66 -8.63 -1.87 -0.04
CA PHE A 66 -8.90 -2.01 -1.47
C PHE A 66 -7.89 -1.22 -2.32
N VAL A 67 -7.60 0.03 -1.94
CA VAL A 67 -6.62 0.87 -2.63
C VAL A 67 -5.21 0.26 -2.53
N SER A 68 -4.83 -0.23 -1.35
CA SER A 68 -3.53 -0.87 -1.13
C SER A 68 -3.37 -2.16 -1.93
N CYS A 69 -4.41 -3.01 -1.96
CA CYS A 69 -4.46 -4.20 -2.82
C CYS A 69 -4.32 -3.87 -4.30
N ALA A 70 -5.04 -2.84 -4.79
CA ALA A 70 -4.92 -2.41 -6.18
C ALA A 70 -3.50 -1.93 -6.53
N GLN A 71 -2.87 -1.19 -5.62
CA GLN A 71 -1.50 -0.71 -5.78
C GLN A 71 -0.49 -1.86 -5.79
N VAL A 72 -0.64 -2.84 -4.90
CA VAL A 72 0.17 -4.06 -4.85
C VAL A 72 0.03 -4.88 -6.13
N MET A 73 -1.20 -5.06 -6.61
CA MET A 73 -1.48 -5.78 -7.86
C MET A 73 -0.84 -5.08 -9.06
N TRP A 74 -0.93 -3.75 -9.13
CA TRP A 74 -0.27 -2.98 -10.19
C TRP A 74 1.25 -3.17 -10.16
N MET A 75 1.89 -3.09 -8.99
CA MET A 75 3.34 -3.34 -8.86
C MET A 75 3.72 -4.77 -9.25
N ARG A 76 2.89 -5.76 -8.91
CA ARG A 76 3.10 -7.16 -9.32
C ARG A 76 3.08 -7.28 -10.84
N THR A 77 2.11 -6.69 -11.52
CA THR A 77 2.03 -6.71 -12.99
C THR A 77 3.27 -6.06 -13.59
N GLN A 78 3.71 -4.91 -13.08
CA GLN A 78 4.94 -4.27 -13.54
C GLN A 78 6.18 -5.17 -13.35
N LEU A 79 6.30 -5.85 -12.20
CA LEU A 79 7.40 -6.80 -11.97
C LEU A 79 7.35 -8.00 -12.93
N GLN A 80 6.15 -8.50 -13.25
CA GLN A 80 5.96 -9.56 -14.25
C GLN A 80 6.41 -9.11 -15.64
N ASP A 81 6.12 -7.88 -16.04
CA ASP A 81 6.57 -7.32 -17.32
C ASP A 81 8.12 -7.26 -17.41
N TYR A 82 8.80 -7.08 -16.27
CA TYR A 82 10.26 -7.16 -16.16
C TYR A 82 10.82 -8.58 -16.02
N GLY A 83 9.97 -9.61 -16.06
CA GLY A 83 10.36 -11.03 -15.95
C GLY A 83 10.48 -11.57 -14.52
N PHE A 84 10.06 -10.80 -13.51
CA PHE A 84 10.05 -11.23 -12.10
C PHE A 84 8.68 -11.76 -11.70
N ILE A 85 8.56 -13.08 -11.55
CA ILE A 85 7.32 -13.72 -11.10
C ILE A 85 7.33 -13.81 -9.56
N HIS A 86 6.60 -12.92 -8.91
CA HIS A 86 6.32 -12.99 -7.47
C HIS A 86 4.86 -13.42 -7.23
N ASN A 87 4.68 -14.57 -6.60
CA ASN A 87 3.35 -15.14 -6.30
C ASN A 87 2.89 -14.90 -4.86
N LYS A 88 3.79 -14.50 -3.96
CA LYS A 88 3.47 -14.23 -2.56
C LYS A 88 3.90 -12.80 -2.22
N ILE A 89 2.93 -11.94 -1.93
CA ILE A 89 3.15 -10.56 -1.55
C ILE A 89 2.62 -10.40 -0.13
N ARG A 90 3.42 -9.81 0.75
CA ARG A 90 3.01 -9.53 2.12
C ARG A 90 2.43 -8.13 2.18
N LEU A 91 1.14 -8.06 2.51
CA LEU A 91 0.45 -6.80 2.79
C LEU A 91 0.19 -6.74 4.29
N TYR A 92 0.82 -5.79 4.96
CA TYR A 92 0.60 -5.47 6.35
C TYR A 92 -0.34 -4.28 6.42
N CYS A 93 -1.42 -4.40 7.19
CA CYS A 93 -2.30 -3.29 7.50
C CYS A 93 -2.32 -3.10 9.01
N ASP A 94 -1.99 -1.91 9.47
CA ASP A 94 -2.37 -1.48 10.82
C ASP A 94 -3.84 -1.11 10.75
N SER A 95 -4.70 -2.08 11.04
CA SER A 95 -6.10 -1.84 11.31
C SER A 95 -6.28 -2.10 12.79
N GLN A 96 -6.53 -1.07 13.58
CA GLN A 96 -6.86 -1.20 15.00
C GLN A 96 -8.20 -1.92 15.25
N SER A 97 -8.87 -2.36 14.18
CA SER A 97 -10.22 -2.92 14.16
C SER A 97 -10.28 -4.43 13.87
N ALA A 98 -9.16 -5.17 13.91
CA ALA A 98 -9.16 -6.62 13.73
C ALA A 98 -9.56 -7.39 15.01
#